data_AF-A0A521HLU5-F1
#
_entry.id   AF-A0A521HLU5-F1
#
_cell.length_a   1.000
_cell.length_b   1.000
_cell.length_c   1.000
_cell.angle_alpha   90.00
_cell.angle_beta   90.00
_cell.angle_gamma   90.00
#
_symmetry.space_group_name_H-M   'P 1'
#
loop_
_entity.id
_entity.type
_entity.pdbx_description
1 polymer ?
#
loop_
_entity_poly.entity_id
_entity_poly.type
_entity_poly.pdbx_seq_one_letter_code
_entity_poly.pdbx_strand_id
1 'polypeptide(L)'
;MYSIIDPEKTYDNANICLSQGILYRTQNNQISNSGFLIFPNPAYDNLHINFEIEDDQRATLLIQNGIGQVVQEEILMGSVKERIFNIQNLSNGVYTVKMRLNNEIIHQEKLVILR
;
A
#
# COMPACT_ATOMS: atom_id res chain seq x y z
N MET A 1 -10.33 -16.07 -38.18
CA MET A 1 -9.87 -15.11 -39.22
C MET A 1 -8.34 -14.98 -39.30
N TYR A 2 -7.56 -15.33 -38.27
CA TYR A 2 -6.07 -15.22 -38.31
C TYR A 2 -5.31 -16.51 -38.69
N SER A 3 -5.98 -17.66 -38.85
CA SER A 3 -5.34 -18.93 -39.23
C SER A 3 -5.02 -19.08 -40.72
N ILE A 4 -5.19 -18.01 -41.51
CA ILE A 4 -5.04 -18.03 -42.99
C ILE A 4 -3.70 -17.42 -43.43
N ILE A 5 -3.00 -16.72 -42.53
CA ILE A 5 -1.83 -15.91 -42.91
C ILE A 5 -0.51 -16.66 -42.63
N ASP A 6 -0.47 -17.55 -41.63
CA ASP A 6 0.71 -18.39 -41.37
C ASP A 6 0.34 -19.59 -40.47
N PRO A 7 0.21 -20.82 -41.01
CA PRO A 7 -0.19 -21.99 -40.24
C PRO A 7 0.92 -22.55 -39.32
N GLU A 8 2.17 -22.12 -39.48
CA GLU A 8 3.31 -22.59 -38.65
C GLU A 8 3.61 -21.67 -37.47
N LYS A 9 2.98 -20.49 -37.41
CA LYS A 9 3.22 -19.53 -36.34
C LYS A 9 2.42 -19.90 -35.10
N THR A 10 3.04 -20.66 -34.20
CA THR A 10 2.51 -20.89 -32.85
C THR A 10 2.63 -19.59 -32.04
N TYR A 11 1.51 -18.92 -31.81
CA TYR A 11 1.46 -17.77 -30.91
C TYR A 11 1.50 -18.26 -29.47
N ASP A 12 2.72 -18.30 -28.90
CA ASP A 12 2.92 -18.55 -27.49
C ASP A 12 2.55 -17.29 -26.69
N ASN A 13 1.25 -17.20 -26.37
CA ASN A 13 0.68 -16.15 -25.54
C ASN A 13 1.34 -16.08 -24.15
N ALA A 14 1.88 -17.18 -23.62
CA ALA A 14 2.56 -17.19 -22.34
C ALA A 14 3.89 -16.43 -22.40
N ASN A 15 4.66 -16.60 -23.48
CA ASN A 15 5.91 -15.84 -23.69
C ASN A 15 5.66 -14.34 -23.94
N ILE A 16 4.57 -13.99 -24.63
CA ILE A 16 4.15 -12.58 -24.77
C ILE A 16 3.78 -12.02 -23.39
N CYS A 17 3.01 -12.74 -22.57
CA CYS A 17 2.67 -12.33 -21.22
C CYS A 17 3.88 -12.17 -20.29
N LEU A 18 4.93 -12.99 -20.45
CA LEU A 18 6.21 -12.85 -19.74
C LEU A 18 6.94 -11.57 -20.16
N SER A 19 7.04 -11.31 -21.47
CA SER A 19 7.73 -10.11 -22.00
C SER A 19 7.05 -8.79 -21.60
N GLN A 20 5.73 -8.82 -21.37
CA GLN A 20 4.93 -7.68 -20.92
C GLN A 20 4.85 -7.57 -19.38
N GLY A 21 5.54 -8.44 -18.65
CA GLY A 21 5.63 -8.42 -17.19
C GLY A 21 4.31 -8.70 -16.44
N ILE A 22 3.29 -9.21 -17.15
CA ILE A 22 1.96 -9.47 -16.58
C ILE A 22 2.01 -10.59 -15.54
N LEU A 23 2.90 -11.56 -15.74
CA LEU A 23 3.11 -12.69 -14.81
C LEU A 23 3.83 -12.30 -13.51
N TYR A 24 4.59 -11.19 -13.47
CA TYR A 24 5.18 -10.70 -12.22
C TYR A 24 4.13 -10.22 -11.21
N ARG A 25 2.92 -9.86 -11.68
CA ARG A 25 1.82 -9.46 -10.77
C ARG A 25 1.19 -10.64 -10.02
N THR A 26 1.38 -11.88 -10.49
CA THR A 26 0.67 -13.06 -9.97
C THR A 26 1.48 -13.85 -8.93
N GLN A 27 2.76 -13.55 -8.70
CA GLN A 27 3.58 -14.25 -7.69
C GLN A 27 3.78 -13.51 -6.35
N ASN A 28 2.96 -12.49 -6.02
CA ASN A 28 2.98 -11.85 -4.70
C ASN A 28 1.64 -11.97 -3.96
N ASN A 29 0.88 -13.04 -4.22
CA ASN A 29 -0.42 -13.25 -3.58
C ASN A 29 -0.36 -14.22 -2.39
N GLN A 30 0.53 -13.98 -1.41
CA GLN A 30 0.44 -14.51 -0.03
C GLN A 30 1.42 -13.72 0.89
N ILE A 31 1.24 -12.40 1.02
CA ILE A 31 1.50 -11.76 2.31
C ILE A 31 0.19 -11.09 2.66
N SER A 32 -0.71 -11.86 3.27
CA SER A 32 -1.73 -11.27 4.13
C SER A 32 -0.96 -10.53 5.20
N ASN A 33 -0.71 -9.23 5.00
CA ASN A 33 -0.17 -8.33 6.01
C ASN A 33 -1.32 -8.10 7.00
N SER A 34 -1.66 -9.13 7.78
CA SER A 34 -2.89 -9.19 8.58
C SER A 34 -2.91 -8.19 9.73
N GLY A 35 -1.80 -7.48 9.97
CA GLY A 35 -1.65 -6.50 11.04
C GLY A 35 -1.50 -5.05 10.59
N PHE A 36 -1.69 -4.68 9.32
CA PHE A 36 -1.69 -3.26 8.92
C PHE A 36 -2.52 -3.01 7.65
N LEU A 37 -3.67 -2.36 7.80
CA LEU A 37 -4.61 -2.05 6.72
C LEU A 37 -4.97 -0.57 6.74
N ILE A 38 -5.00 0.05 5.56
CA ILE A 38 -5.34 1.46 5.38
C ILE A 38 -6.53 1.57 4.43
N PHE A 39 -7.62 2.20 4.86
CA PHE A 39 -8.82 2.40 4.05
C PHE A 39 -9.59 3.68 4.42
N PRO A 40 -10.35 4.28 3.48
CA PRO A 40 -10.36 3.96 2.06
C PRO A 40 -9.06 4.42 1.37
N ASN A 41 -8.74 3.82 0.23
CA ASN A 41 -7.66 4.26 -0.65
C ASN A 41 -8.15 4.13 -2.10
N PRO A 42 -8.44 5.23 -2.83
CA PRO A 42 -8.16 6.62 -2.46
C PRO A 42 -8.94 7.16 -1.25
N ALA A 43 -8.31 8.05 -0.48
CA ALA A 43 -8.89 8.74 0.68
C ALA A 43 -9.28 10.19 0.33
N TYR A 44 -10.26 10.72 1.05
CA TYR A 44 -10.77 12.09 0.87
C TYR A 44 -10.49 12.96 2.11
N ASP A 45 -11.26 12.74 3.18
CA ASP A 45 -11.20 13.57 4.41
C ASP A 45 -10.61 12.84 5.62
N ASN A 46 -10.93 11.55 5.74
CA ASN A 46 -10.52 10.72 6.85
C ASN A 46 -9.88 9.43 6.34
N LEU A 47 -8.96 8.90 7.14
CA LEU A 47 -8.26 7.67 6.90
C LEU A 47 -8.41 6.74 8.10
N HIS A 48 -8.87 5.52 7.86
CA HIS A 48 -8.90 4.46 8.84
C HIS A 48 -7.64 3.61 8.68
N ILE A 49 -6.99 3.33 9.81
CA ILE A 49 -5.84 2.45 9.89
C ILE A 49 -6.13 1.39 10.93
N ASN A 50 -6.16 0.14 10.51
CA ASN A 50 -6.18 -1.01 11.41
C ASN A 50 -4.76 -1.52 11.54
N PHE A 51 -4.33 -1.80 12.76
CA PHE A 51 -2.99 -2.27 13.03
C PHE A 51 -2.94 -3.21 14.23
N GLU A 52 -1.89 -4.03 14.28
CA GLU A 52 -1.63 -4.96 15.38
C GLU A 52 -0.17 -4.84 15.84
N ILE A 53 0.01 -4.44 17.10
CA ILE A 53 1.28 -4.43 17.84
C ILE A 53 0.99 -4.91 19.26
N GLU A 54 2.00 -5.34 20.02
CA GLU A 54 1.79 -5.86 21.39
C GLU A 54 1.21 -4.77 22.32
N ASP A 55 0.32 -5.15 23.24
CA ASP A 55 -0.48 -4.20 24.07
C ASP A 55 0.37 -3.21 24.88
N ASP A 56 1.59 -3.60 25.27
CA ASP A 56 2.54 -2.79 26.04
C ASP A 56 3.49 -1.95 25.17
N GLN A 57 3.43 -2.12 23.84
CA GLN A 57 4.26 -1.41 22.89
C GLN A 57 3.65 -0.09 22.41
N ARG A 58 4.54 0.75 21.88
CA ARG A 58 4.19 2.02 21.23
C ARG A 58 4.86 2.08 19.87
N ALA A 59 4.07 2.37 18.84
CA ALA A 59 4.57 2.61 17.49
C ALA A 59 4.38 4.07 17.10
N THR A 60 5.17 4.55 16.16
CA THR A 60 5.04 5.87 15.55
C THR A 60 4.52 5.70 14.13
N LEU A 61 3.36 6.28 13.83
CA LEU A 61 2.86 6.40 12.47
C LEU A 61 3.36 7.69 11.84
N LEU A 62 3.86 7.60 10.61
CA LEU A 62 4.41 8.71 9.85
C LEU A 62 3.72 8.76 8.49
N ILE A 63 3.18 9.93 8.12
CA ILE A 63 2.71 10.20 6.77
C ILE A 63 3.74 11.10 6.09
N GLN A 64 4.27 10.65 4.96
CA GLN A 64 5.27 11.35 4.17
C GLN A 64 4.73 11.73 2.80
N ASN A 65 5.04 12.95 2.33
CA ASN A 65 4.73 13.36 0.97
C ASN A 65 5.68 12.72 -0.07
N GLY A 66 5.50 13.04 -1.35
CA GLY A 66 6.29 12.48 -2.45
C GLY A 66 7.80 12.78 -2.42
N ILE A 67 8.24 13.76 -1.62
CA ILE A 67 9.67 14.08 -1.41
C ILE A 67 10.23 13.47 -0.12
N GLY A 68 9.43 12.72 0.64
CA GLY A 68 9.83 12.06 1.89
C GLY A 68 9.73 12.93 3.14
N GLN A 69 9.21 14.16 3.05
CA GLN A 69 8.97 15.02 4.21
C GLN A 69 7.81 14.47 5.03
N VAL A 70 8.00 14.33 6.35
CA VAL A 70 6.92 13.98 7.29
C VAL A 70 5.95 15.15 7.39
N VAL A 71 4.71 14.92 6.97
CA VAL A 71 3.62 15.91 7.01
C VAL A 71 2.66 15.68 8.19
N GLN A 72 2.67 14.47 8.74
CA GLN A 72 1.89 14.10 9.92
C GLN A 72 2.58 12.96 10.66
N GLU A 73 2.54 13.01 11.98
CA GLU A 73 3.15 12.03 12.89
C GLU A 73 2.22 11.80 14.08
N GLU A 74 2.02 10.55 14.47
CA GLU A 74 1.18 10.19 15.62
C GLU A 74 1.72 8.95 16.33
N ILE A 75 1.54 8.90 17.65
CA ILE A 75 1.89 7.74 18.47
C ILE A 75 0.67 6.80 18.54
N LEU A 76 0.90 5.54 18.18
CA LEU A 76 -0.05 4.44 18.30
C LEU A 76 0.29 3.60 19.53
N MET A 77 -0.72 3.30 20.34
CA MET A 77 -0.62 2.42 21.49
C MET A 77 -1.10 1.02 21.11
N GLY A 78 -0.40 -0.04 21.51
CA GLY A 78 -0.80 -1.40 21.14
C GLY A 78 -2.15 -1.86 21.68
N SER A 79 -2.57 -1.28 22.80
CA SER A 79 -3.93 -1.46 23.34
C SER A 79 -5.04 -0.96 22.41
N VAL A 80 -4.71 -0.22 21.34
CA VAL A 80 -5.62 0.27 20.32
C VAL A 80 -5.35 -0.47 19.02
N LYS A 81 -6.39 -1.01 18.38
CA LYS A 81 -6.26 -1.79 17.12
C LYS A 81 -6.67 -1.01 15.86
N GLU A 82 -7.33 0.13 16.04
CA GLU A 82 -7.79 0.96 14.95
C GLU A 82 -7.68 2.44 15.29
N ARG A 83 -7.40 3.27 14.28
CA ARG A 83 -7.30 4.71 14.44
C ARG A 83 -7.84 5.45 13.21
N ILE A 84 -8.55 6.54 13.46
CA ILE A 84 -9.06 7.44 12.42
C ILE A 84 -8.23 8.71 12.42
N PHE A 85 -7.71 9.07 11.25
CA PHE A 85 -6.91 10.27 11.03
C PHE A 85 -7.67 11.27 10.17
N ASN A 86 -7.72 12.52 10.60
CA ASN A 86 -8.14 13.62 9.74
C ASN A 86 -6.98 13.99 8.80
N ILE A 87 -7.24 13.95 7.49
CA ILE A 87 -6.27 14.27 6.43
C ILE A 87 -6.71 15.48 5.59
N GLN A 88 -7.70 16.25 6.03
CA GLN A 88 -8.24 17.42 5.30
C GLN A 88 -7.18 18.49 5.01
N ASN A 89 -6.17 18.60 5.88
CA ASN A 89 -5.09 19.57 5.72
C ASN A 89 -3.99 19.11 4.73
N LEU A 90 -4.04 17.86 4.25
CA LEU A 90 -3.06 17.31 3.31
C LEU A 90 -3.54 17.50 1.87
N SER A 91 -2.74 18.08 0.98
CA SER A 91 -3.10 18.26 -0.44
C SER A 91 -3.38 16.95 -1.18
N ASN A 92 -4.03 17.04 -2.35
CA ASN A 92 -4.22 15.89 -3.24
C ASN A 92 -2.86 15.37 -3.72
N GLY A 93 -2.68 14.05 -3.75
CA GLY A 93 -1.42 13.45 -4.18
C GLY A 93 -1.17 12.04 -3.64
N VAL A 94 0.07 11.58 -3.84
CA VAL A 94 0.55 10.29 -3.35
C VAL A 94 1.42 10.50 -2.13
N TYR A 95 1.13 9.72 -1.10
CA TYR A 95 1.79 9.72 0.20
C TYR A 95 2.27 8.33 0.55
N THR A 96 3.28 8.27 1.42
CA THR A 96 3.74 7.03 2.04
C THR A 96 3.40 7.05 3.51
N VAL A 97 2.68 6.04 3.98
CA VAL A 97 2.38 5.83 5.39
C VAL A 97 3.33 4.78 5.93
N LYS A 98 4.03 5.07 7.02
CA LYS A 98 4.98 4.17 7.67
C LYS A 98 4.62 3.98 9.13
N MET A 99 4.72 2.75 9.62
CA MET A 99 4.68 2.45 11.05
C MET A 99 6.07 2.07 11.52
N ARG A 100 6.56 2.76 12.54
CA ARG A 100 7.87 2.57 13.15
C ARG A 100 7.72 2.01 14.55
N LEU A 101 8.40 0.92 14.85
CA LEU A 101 8.48 0.31 16.19
C LEU A 101 9.95 0.16 16.55
N ASN A 102 10.36 0.59 17.75
CA ASN A 102 11.75 0.48 18.22
C ASN A 102 12.80 0.97 17.21
N ASN A 103 12.48 2.08 16.53
CA ASN A 103 13.31 2.71 15.49
C ASN A 103 13.40 1.97 14.15
N GLU A 104 12.68 0.86 13.97
CA GLU A 104 12.59 0.09 12.73
C GLU A 104 11.24 0.31 12.03
N ILE A 105 11.23 0.37 10.69
CA ILE A 105 9.99 0.47 9.92
C ILE A 105 9.43 -0.94 9.75
N ILE A 106 8.30 -1.21 10.42
CA ILE A 106 7.64 -2.52 10.41
C ILE A 106 6.54 -2.62 9.35
N HIS A 107 5.92 -1.50 8.98
CA HIS A 107 4.95 -1.44 7.88
C HIS A 107 5.15 -0.19 7.03
N GLN A 108 4.84 -0.33 5.74
CA GLN A 108 4.88 0.76 4.78
C GLN A 108 3.80 0.56 3.71
N GLU A 109 2.92 1.53 3.55
CA GLU A 109 1.83 1.49 2.58
C GLU A 109 1.72 2.78 1.77
N LYS A 110 1.18 2.67 0.55
CA LYS A 110 0.93 3.81 -0.33
C LYS A 110 -0.47 4.35 -0.07
N LEU A 111 -0.58 5.65 0.20
CA LEU A 111 -1.85 6.36 0.34
C LEU A 111 -2.05 7.31 -0.85
N VAL A 112 -3.23 7.28 -1.48
CA VAL A 112 -3.64 8.23 -2.51
C VAL A 112 -4.74 9.11 -1.95
N ILE A 113 -4.55 10.44 -1.99
CA ILE A 113 -5.56 11.42 -1.57
C ILE A 113 -6.12 12.10 -2.82
N LEU A 114 -7.43 12.02 -3.00
CA LEU A 114 -8.17 12.67 -4.08
C LEU A 114 -9.32 13.47 -3.48
N ARG A 115 -9.49 14.73 -3.90
CA ARG A 115 -10.64 15.59 -3.58
C ARG A 115 -11.27 16.09 -4.86
#